data_AF-A0AA43G2Z4-F1
#
_entry.id   AF-A0AA43G2Z4-F1
#
_cell.length_a   1.000
_cell.length_b   1.000
_cell.length_c   1.000
_cell.angle_alpha   90.00
_cell.angle_beta   90.00
_cell.angle_gamma   90.00
#
_symmetry.space_group_name_H-M   'P 1'
#
loop_
_entity.id
_entity.type
_entity.pdbx_description
1 polymer ?
#
loop_
_entity_poly.entity_id
_entity_poly.type
_entity_poly.pdbx_seq_one_letter_code
_entity_poly.pdbx_strand_id
1 'polypeptide(L)'
;MTKPDVLRVVEFVINNAKKGEHFSVVEASQSKELNGISIYRIAEILRSTCLEPQGPSSLERLTTINTSTYQHAEQGRWSLNAPAYFGYLTYQSNLKAEQANKHARNAFWVAIATMVIFIIAIFFNLIAYQE
;
A
#
# COMPACT_ATOMS: atom_id res chain seq x y z
N MET A 1 -13.96 4.96 1.97
CA MET A 1 -13.34 4.17 3.05
C MET A 1 -11.95 4.73 3.31
N THR A 2 -11.67 5.14 4.54
CA THR A 2 -10.33 5.52 4.96
C THR A 2 -9.43 4.28 5.01
N LYS A 3 -8.19 4.45 4.57
CA LYS A 3 -7.18 3.39 4.55
C LYS A 3 -6.93 2.87 5.98
N PRO A 4 -6.80 1.55 6.21
CA PRO A 4 -6.53 1.02 7.54
C PRO A 4 -5.24 1.58 8.14
N ASP A 5 -5.22 1.81 9.46
CA ASP A 5 -4.07 2.40 10.16
C ASP A 5 -2.77 1.62 9.93
N VAL A 6 -2.84 0.28 9.99
CA VAL A 6 -1.68 -0.60 9.74
C VAL A 6 -1.06 -0.28 8.38
N LEU A 7 -1.89 -0.13 7.36
CA LEU A 7 -1.41 0.12 6.00
C LEU A 7 -0.86 1.55 5.85
N ARG A 8 -1.44 2.54 6.52
CA ARG A 8 -0.91 3.91 6.57
C ARG A 8 0.47 3.95 7.24
N VAL A 9 0.64 3.28 8.38
CA VAL A 9 1.91 3.21 9.12
C VAL A 9 2.98 2.45 8.32
N VAL A 10 2.62 1.31 7.71
CA VAL A 10 3.52 0.52 6.85
C VAL A 10 4.04 1.36 5.68
N GLU A 11 3.17 2.11 5.01
CA GLU A 11 3.59 2.99 3.92
C GLU A 11 4.45 4.15 4.41
N PHE A 12 4.12 4.72 5.56
CA PHE A 12 4.94 5.76 6.19
C PHE A 12 6.36 5.25 6.48
N VAL A 13 6.49 4.05 7.06
CA VAL A 13 7.81 3.41 7.30
C VAL A 13 8.57 3.21 5.99
N ILE A 14 7.93 2.64 4.96
CA ILE A 14 8.60 2.40 3.66
C ILE A 14 9.09 3.70 3.04
N ASN A 15 8.27 4.76 3.07
CA ASN A 15 8.60 6.04 2.48
C ASN A 15 9.77 6.72 3.19
N ASN A 16 9.78 6.70 4.53
CA ASN A 16 10.90 7.22 5.32
C ASN A 16 12.17 6.39 5.12
N ALA A 17 12.06 5.05 5.13
CA ALA A 17 13.19 4.15 4.92
C ALA A 17 13.86 4.36 3.56
N LYS A 18 13.07 4.56 2.50
CA LYS A 18 13.59 4.87 1.14
C LYS A 18 14.38 6.18 1.08
N LYS A 19 14.01 7.16 1.92
CA LYS A 19 14.71 8.45 2.02
C LYS A 19 15.88 8.42 3.00
N GLY A 20 16.04 7.32 3.75
CA GLY A 20 17.02 7.24 4.84
C GLY A 20 16.68 8.11 6.05
N GLU A 21 15.41 8.53 6.18
CA GLU A 21 14.93 9.40 7.26
C GLU A 21 14.75 8.62 8.57
N HIS A 22 15.03 9.29 9.68
CA HIS A 22 14.78 8.80 11.03
C HIS A 22 13.54 9.48 11.56
N PHE A 23 12.76 8.76 12.37
CA PHE A 23 11.61 9.36 13.04
C PHE A 23 11.34 8.69 14.37
N SER A 24 10.70 9.45 15.24
CA SER A 24 10.15 9.00 16.52
C SER A 24 8.64 8.77 16.40
N VAL A 25 8.05 8.06 17.37
CA VAL A 25 6.60 7.80 17.38
C VAL A 25 5.80 9.12 17.49
N VAL A 26 6.33 10.10 18.22
CA VAL A 26 5.70 11.43 18.35
C VAL A 26 5.70 12.15 17.01
N GLU A 27 6.84 12.23 16.33
CA GLU A 27 6.93 12.88 15.01
C GLU A 27 6.02 12.18 13.99
N ALA A 28 5.99 10.84 14.02
CA ALA A 28 5.08 10.05 13.20
C ALA A 28 3.61 10.45 13.48
N SER A 29 3.20 10.59 14.74
CA SER A 29 1.82 10.98 15.11
C SER A 29 1.43 12.40 14.66
N GLN A 30 2.40 13.29 14.50
CA GLN A 30 2.20 14.67 14.06
C GLN A 30 2.28 14.82 12.54
N SER A 31 2.68 13.77 11.82
CA SER A 31 2.76 13.77 10.37
C SER A 31 1.38 13.90 9.72
N LYS A 32 1.34 14.48 8.52
CA LYS A 32 0.08 14.60 7.76
C LYS A 32 -0.46 13.22 7.37
N GLU A 33 0.45 12.29 7.09
CA GLU A 33 0.19 10.94 6.64
C GLU A 33 -0.48 10.07 7.70
N LEU A 34 -0.12 10.26 8.97
CA LEU A 34 -0.65 9.50 10.11
C LEU A 34 -1.59 10.31 11.01
N ASN A 35 -1.98 11.51 10.57
CA ASN A 35 -2.96 12.33 11.29
C ASN A 35 -4.23 11.53 11.63
N GLY A 36 -4.70 11.68 12.87
CA GLY A 36 -5.85 10.97 13.42
C GLY A 36 -5.57 9.58 13.97
N ILE A 37 -4.33 9.07 13.89
CA ILE A 37 -3.93 7.81 14.53
C ILE A 37 -3.28 8.13 15.89
N SER A 38 -3.73 7.46 16.95
CA SER A 38 -3.16 7.69 18.29
C SER A 38 -1.69 7.25 18.34
N ILE A 39 -0.89 7.96 19.15
CA ILE A 39 0.52 7.61 19.36
C ILE A 39 0.70 6.15 19.83
N TYR A 40 -0.21 5.68 20.70
CA TYR A 40 -0.26 4.29 21.16
C TYR A 40 -0.48 3.30 20.02
N ARG A 41 -1.40 3.61 19.10
CA ARG A 41 -1.68 2.75 17.94
C ARG A 41 -0.51 2.72 16.97
N ILE A 42 0.17 3.86 16.75
CA ILE A 42 1.38 3.91 15.94
C ILE A 42 2.48 3.06 16.58
N ALA A 43 2.72 3.21 17.88
CA ALA A 43 3.71 2.43 18.61
C ALA A 43 3.44 0.92 18.54
N GLU A 44 2.19 0.51 18.75
CA GLU A 44 1.74 -0.88 18.65
C GLU A 44 2.01 -1.45 17.25
N ILE A 45 1.62 -0.71 16.20
CA ILE A 45 1.81 -1.16 14.83
C ILE A 45 3.30 -1.28 14.54
N LEU A 46 4.12 -0.25 14.83
CA LEU A 46 5.57 -0.30 14.66
C LEU A 46 6.19 -1.51 15.38
N ARG A 47 5.77 -1.79 16.62
CA ARG A 47 6.22 -2.93 17.40
C ARG A 47 5.88 -4.27 16.74
N SER A 48 4.77 -4.35 16.03
CA SER A 48 4.33 -5.58 15.34
C SER A 48 4.92 -5.74 13.92
N THR A 49 5.19 -4.64 13.22
CA THR A 49 5.53 -4.67 11.78
C THR A 49 6.99 -4.36 11.47
N CYS A 50 7.76 -3.82 12.41
CA CYS A 50 9.13 -3.40 12.16
C CYS A 50 10.16 -4.37 12.76
N LEU A 51 11.37 -4.34 12.19
CA LEU A 51 12.57 -4.87 12.81
C LEU A 51 13.07 -3.93 13.91
N GLU A 52 14.07 -4.38 14.65
CA GLU A 52 14.77 -3.55 15.63
C GLU A 52 15.54 -2.41 14.96
N PRO A 53 15.09 -1.15 15.13
CA PRO A 53 15.64 -0.02 14.36
C PRO A 53 17.05 0.42 14.80
N GLN A 54 17.51 0.03 15.99
CA GLN A 54 18.83 0.38 16.53
C GLN A 54 19.49 -0.80 17.27
N GLY A 55 19.20 -2.04 16.85
CA GLY A 55 19.75 -3.25 17.46
C GLY A 55 18.95 -3.79 18.66
N PRO A 56 19.51 -4.74 19.43
CA PRO A 56 18.80 -5.51 20.46
C PRO A 56 17.97 -4.65 21.41
N SER A 57 16.70 -5.02 21.59
CA SER A 57 15.73 -4.37 22.49
C SER A 57 15.36 -2.93 22.11
N SER A 58 15.87 -2.40 20.98
CA SER A 58 15.55 -1.04 20.53
C SER A 58 14.08 -0.89 20.17
N LEU A 59 13.45 -1.96 19.65
CA LEU A 59 12.03 -1.95 19.28
C LEU A 59 11.15 -1.64 20.49
N GLU A 60 11.37 -2.33 21.61
CA GLU A 60 10.63 -2.11 22.85
C GLU A 60 10.90 -0.72 23.41
N ARG A 61 12.17 -0.32 23.51
CA ARG A 61 12.56 1.00 24.02
C ARG A 61 11.93 2.15 23.24
N LEU A 62 11.93 2.06 21.92
CA LEU A 62 11.44 3.13 21.03
C LEU A 62 9.91 3.13 20.86
N THR A 63 9.23 2.05 21.26
CA THR A 63 7.75 1.95 21.21
C THR A 63 7.07 2.03 22.57
N THR A 64 7.80 1.93 23.68
CA THR A 64 7.22 1.94 25.02
C THR A 64 6.92 3.36 25.46
N ILE A 65 5.66 3.79 25.38
CA ILE A 65 5.27 5.17 25.70
C ILE A 65 5.33 5.45 27.21
N ASN A 66 6.17 6.39 27.62
CA ASN A 66 6.28 6.89 28.99
C ASN A 66 5.04 7.74 29.31
N THR A 67 4.23 7.20 30.20
CA THR A 67 2.98 7.79 30.70
C THR A 67 3.18 9.10 31.46
N SER A 68 4.39 9.39 31.93
CA SER A 68 4.69 10.56 32.77
C SER A 68 5.07 11.80 31.95
N THR A 69 5.71 11.61 30.79
CA THR A 69 6.21 12.72 29.96
C THR A 69 5.53 12.81 28.60
N TYR A 70 4.81 11.77 28.15
CA TYR A 70 4.22 11.69 26.80
C TYR A 70 5.22 11.95 25.64
N GLN A 71 6.52 12.00 25.93
CA GLN A 71 7.56 12.40 25.00
C GLN A 71 8.37 11.18 24.58
N HIS A 72 7.95 10.55 23.47
CA HIS A 72 8.77 9.61 22.71
C HIS A 72 9.37 10.33 21.51
N ALA A 73 10.38 11.15 21.79
CA ALA A 73 11.14 11.89 20.77
C ALA A 73 12.39 11.13 20.28
N GLU A 74 12.65 9.92 20.81
CA GLU A 74 13.80 9.15 20.35
C GLU A 74 13.54 8.62 18.93
N GLN A 75 14.42 9.00 18.01
CA GLN A 75 14.30 8.65 16.61
C GLN A 75 14.92 7.29 16.32
N GLY A 76 14.27 6.49 15.48
CA GLY A 76 14.73 5.18 15.03
C GLY A 76 14.93 5.09 13.51
N ARG A 77 15.81 4.18 13.07
CA ARG A 77 15.90 3.73 11.67
C ARG A 77 14.92 2.59 11.43
N TRP A 78 13.69 2.94 11.13
CA TRP A 78 12.63 1.96 10.96
C TRP A 78 12.76 1.20 9.64
N SER A 79 12.67 -0.12 9.72
CA SER A 79 12.53 -1.01 8.57
C SER A 79 11.49 -2.07 8.90
N LEU A 80 10.74 -2.49 7.89
CA LEU A 80 9.71 -3.52 8.08
C LEU A 80 10.34 -4.89 8.29
N ASN A 81 9.68 -5.71 9.10
CA ASN A 81 9.94 -7.13 9.14
C ASN A 81 9.46 -7.82 7.85
N ALA A 82 9.97 -9.04 7.60
CA ALA A 82 9.66 -9.76 6.37
C ALA A 82 8.15 -9.98 6.15
N PRO A 83 7.35 -10.43 7.14
CA PRO A 83 5.92 -10.60 6.97
C PRO A 83 5.20 -9.30 6.56
N ALA A 84 5.49 -8.18 7.22
CA ALA A 84 4.87 -6.90 6.90
C ALA A 84 5.28 -6.40 5.51
N TYR A 85 6.56 -6.55 5.15
CA TYR A 85 7.05 -6.15 3.84
C TYR A 85 6.42 -6.96 2.70
N PHE A 86 6.43 -8.29 2.79
CA PHE A 86 5.81 -9.14 1.77
C PHE A 86 4.30 -8.98 1.74
N GLY A 87 3.64 -8.84 2.90
CA GLY A 87 2.21 -8.54 2.97
C GLY A 87 1.85 -7.24 2.23
N TYR A 88 2.66 -6.19 2.39
CA TYR A 88 2.50 -4.95 1.63
C TYR A 88 2.68 -5.13 0.13
N LEU A 89 3.69 -5.90 -0.30
CA LEU A 89 3.89 -6.20 -1.72
C LEU A 89 2.72 -6.98 -2.31
N THR A 90 2.18 -7.96 -1.59
CA THR A 90 0.98 -8.71 -2.00
C THR A 90 -0.22 -7.78 -2.13
N TYR A 91 -0.43 -6.88 -1.17
CA TYR A 91 -1.49 -5.86 -1.25
C TYR A 91 -1.36 -5.00 -2.52
N GLN A 92 -0.15 -4.49 -2.81
CA GLN A 92 0.12 -3.70 -4.02
C GLN A 92 -0.10 -4.53 -5.31
N SER A 93 0.30 -5.80 -5.30
CA SER A 93 0.07 -6.72 -6.42
C SER A 93 -1.43 -6.90 -6.70
N ASN A 94 -2.23 -7.11 -5.66
CA ASN A 94 -3.67 -7.27 -5.78
C ASN A 94 -4.35 -6.02 -6.33
N LEU A 95 -3.94 -4.82 -5.91
CA LEU A 95 -4.46 -3.57 -6.48
C LEU A 95 -4.17 -3.44 -7.97
N LYS A 96 -2.93 -3.76 -8.38
CA LYS A 96 -2.53 -3.72 -9.80
C LYS A 96 -3.25 -4.78 -10.62
N ALA A 97 -3.44 -5.98 -10.06
CA ALA A 97 -4.21 -7.05 -10.69
C ALA A 97 -5.68 -6.67 -10.86
N GLU A 98 -6.31 -6.01 -9.87
CA GLU A 98 -7.68 -5.52 -9.99
C GLU A 98 -7.80 -4.46 -11.09
N GLN A 99 -6.85 -3.52 -11.17
CA GLN A 99 -6.80 -2.52 -12.23
C GLN A 99 -6.60 -3.17 -13.61
N ALA A 100 -5.64 -4.10 -13.73
CA ALA A 100 -5.40 -4.85 -14.95
C ALA A 100 -6.64 -5.64 -15.38
N ASN A 101 -7.36 -6.26 -14.44
CA ASN A 101 -8.60 -6.98 -14.71
C ASN A 101 -9.71 -6.05 -15.22
N LYS A 102 -9.83 -4.83 -14.67
CA LYS A 102 -10.77 -3.82 -15.20
C LYS A 102 -10.43 -3.44 -16.64
N HIS A 103 -9.15 -3.25 -16.95
CA HIS A 103 -8.70 -2.97 -18.32
C HIS A 103 -8.91 -4.15 -19.26
N ALA A 104 -8.57 -5.36 -18.84
CA ALA A 104 -8.77 -6.59 -19.60
C ALA A 104 -10.25 -6.81 -19.93
N ARG A 105 -11.15 -6.56 -18.97
CA ARG A 105 -12.60 -6.63 -19.20
C ARG A 105 -13.07 -5.63 -20.25
N ASN A 106 -12.57 -4.39 -20.22
CA ASN A 106 -12.93 -3.39 -21.22
C ASN A 106 -12.38 -3.75 -22.60
N ALA A 107 -11.13 -4.23 -22.67
CA ALA A 107 -10.52 -4.70 -23.92
C ALA A 107 -11.29 -5.88 -24.51
N PHE A 108 -11.77 -6.80 -23.66
CA PHE A 108 -12.60 -7.92 -24.08
C PHE A 108 -13.91 -7.47 -24.72
N TRP A 109 -14.58 -6.45 -24.15
CA TRP A 109 -15.78 -5.87 -24.77
C TRP A 109 -15.51 -5.22 -26.12
N VAL A 110 -14.38 -4.52 -26.26
CA VAL A 110 -13.96 -3.95 -27.55
C VAL A 110 -13.70 -5.06 -28.56
N ALA A 111 -13.04 -6.14 -28.16
CA ALA A 111 -12.79 -7.29 -29.03
C ALA A 111 -14.08 -7.98 -29.50
N ILE A 112 -15.07 -8.11 -28.62
CA ILE A 112 -16.40 -8.62 -29.01
C ILE A 112 -17.04 -7.71 -30.07
N ALA A 113 -17.03 -6.39 -29.83
CA ALA A 113 -17.62 -5.44 -30.77
C ALA A 113 -16.94 -5.47 -32.15
N THR A 114 -15.60 -5.55 -32.19
CA THR A 114 -14.86 -5.64 -33.45
C THR A 114 -15.15 -6.94 -34.20
N MET A 115 -15.24 -8.08 -33.49
CA MET A 115 -15.63 -9.36 -34.12
C MET A 115 -17.02 -9.29 -34.74
N VAL A 116 -18.00 -8.71 -34.06
CA VAL A 116 -19.36 -8.56 -34.59
C VAL A 116 -19.38 -7.70 -35.85
N ILE A 117 -18.70 -6.54 -35.84
CA ILE A 117 -18.61 -5.66 -37.01
C ILE A 117 -17.94 -6.39 -38.18
N PHE A 118 -16.87 -7.14 -37.91
CA PHE A 118 -16.16 -7.89 -38.94
C PHE A 118 -17.04 -8.97 -39.59
N ILE A 119 -17.81 -9.72 -38.80
CA ILE A 119 -18.77 -10.71 -39.29
C ILE A 119 -19.85 -10.04 -40.17
N ILE A 120 -20.41 -8.92 -39.72
CA ILE A 120 -21.40 -8.16 -40.48
C ILE A 120 -20.82 -7.68 -41.82
N ALA A 121 -19.60 -7.13 -41.82
CA ALA A 121 -18.93 -6.66 -43.03
C ALA A 121 -18.69 -7.79 -44.04
N ILE A 122 -18.27 -8.98 -43.58
CA ILE A 122 -18.14 -10.15 -44.45
C ILE A 122 -19.49 -10.52 -45.05
N PHE A 123 -20.55 -10.56 -44.24
CA PHE A 123 -21.88 -10.94 -44.70
C PHE A 123 -22.42 -9.99 -45.78
N PHE A 124 -22.26 -8.67 -45.60
CA PHE A 124 -22.62 -7.67 -46.61
C PHE A 124 -21.82 -7.83 -47.91
N ASN A 125 -20.50 -8.02 -47.83
CA ASN A 125 -19.68 -8.24 -49.01
C ASN A 125 -20.09 -9.51 -49.78
N LEU A 126 -20.51 -10.56 -49.07
CA LEU A 126 -20.94 -11.82 -49.69
C LEU A 126 -22.27 -11.65 -50.44
N ILE A 127 -23.22 -10.89 -49.87
CA ILE A 127 -24.49 -10.56 -50.55
C ILE A 127 -24.23 -9.71 -51.80
N ALA A 128 -23.40 -8.67 -51.69
CA ALA A 128 -23.11 -7.77 -52.81
C ALA A 128 -22.38 -8.45 -53.98
N TYR A 129 -21.74 -9.61 -53.77
CA TYR A 129 -21.10 -10.38 -54.83
C TYR A 129 -22.08 -11.29 -55.61
N GLN A 130 -23.29 -11.52 -55.08
CA GLN A 130 -24.31 -12.35 -55.74
C GLN A 130 -25.32 -11.56 -56.59
N GLU A 131 -25.26 -10.22 -56.57
CA GLU A 131 -25.99 -9.32 -57.48
C GLU A 131 -25.13 -8.91 -58.68
#